data_AF-N6TIH5-F1
#
_entry.id   AF-N6TIH5-F1
#
_cell.length_a   1.000
_cell.length_b   1.000
_cell.length_c   1.000
_cell.angle_alpha   90.00
_cell.angle_beta   90.00
_cell.angle_gamma   90.00
#
_symmetry.space_group_name_H-M   'P 1'
#
loop_
_entity.id
_entity.type
_entity.pdbx_description
1 polymer ?
#
loop_
_entity_poly.entity_id
_entity_poly.type
_entity_poly.pdbx_seq_one_letter_code
_entity_poly.pdbx_strand_id
1 'polypeptide(L)'
;MDSTGSGGKIILFQTGPKTPWLLKYYNGVPHPYGQVAGEELFQSGFLPSGTDFRIFRDFGKLVGLDMAFIKDGYRYHTKNDQFAYIPLGSYQHVGDNALFLIKSFSNAPELYEPVSTGEETVYFDILGLYMISYSNFIGTIVNSCTIVLSVAVFFYSIFSLKLEHISKYSLSNSSSFGEADMDSSSPVGSVFEH
;
A
#
# COMPACT_ATOMS: atom_id res chain seq x y z
N MET A 1 1.79 23.39 0.12
CA MET A 1 0.98 22.91 1.26
C MET A 1 -0.45 23.32 0.97
N ASP A 2 -1.36 22.36 0.95
CA ASP A 2 -2.75 22.55 0.58
C ASP A 2 -3.67 21.95 1.67
N SER A 3 -4.98 22.18 1.58
CA SER A 3 -5.96 21.62 2.51
C SER A 3 -7.24 21.26 1.77
N THR A 4 -7.49 19.96 1.63
CA THR A 4 -8.73 19.41 1.06
C THR A 4 -9.56 18.69 2.11
N GLY A 5 -9.33 19.01 3.40
CA GLY A 5 -10.01 18.45 4.55
C GLY A 5 -9.81 19.27 5.82
N SER A 6 -10.39 18.80 6.93
CA SER A 6 -10.45 19.52 8.21
C SER A 6 -9.20 19.36 9.08
N GLY A 7 -8.03 18.94 8.56
CA GLY A 7 -6.79 18.83 9.35
C GLY A 7 -6.32 17.39 9.60
N GLY A 8 -5.74 17.13 10.78
CA GLY A 8 -5.11 15.85 11.13
C GLY A 8 -3.61 15.81 10.83
N LYS A 9 -3.07 14.64 10.46
CA LYS A 9 -1.72 14.55 9.90
C LYS A 9 -1.77 15.01 8.44
N ILE A 10 -0.81 15.86 8.05
CA ILE A 10 -0.68 16.30 6.66
C ILE A 10 -0.01 15.18 5.85
N ILE A 11 -0.64 14.74 4.76
CA ILE A 11 -0.08 13.66 3.94
C ILE A 11 0.88 14.26 2.90
N LEU A 12 2.09 13.70 2.78
CA LEU A 12 2.94 13.91 1.62
C LEU A 12 2.41 13.06 0.47
N PHE A 13 2.05 13.71 -0.63
CA PHE A 13 1.43 13.04 -1.78
C PHE A 13 2.01 13.48 -3.12
N GLN A 14 2.93 14.45 -3.18
CA GLN A 14 3.79 14.63 -4.34
C GLN A 14 5.19 15.04 -3.91
N THR A 15 6.18 14.53 -4.63
CA THR A 15 7.55 15.02 -4.55
C THR A 15 7.92 15.65 -5.89
N GLY A 16 8.77 16.68 -5.88
CA GLY A 16 9.29 17.29 -7.10
C GLY A 16 9.85 16.20 -8.02
N PRO A 17 9.66 16.29 -9.33
CA PRO A 17 9.94 15.20 -10.25
C PRO A 17 11.40 14.76 -10.11
N LYS A 18 11.62 13.45 -9.92
CA LYS A 18 12.93 12.79 -9.99
C LYS A 18 13.95 13.34 -8.99
N THR A 19 13.51 13.57 -7.75
CA THR A 19 14.33 14.15 -6.67
C THR A 19 14.36 13.26 -5.42
N PRO A 20 14.99 12.08 -5.49
CA PRO A 20 15.04 11.12 -4.37
C PRO A 20 15.68 11.70 -3.10
N TRP A 21 16.52 12.73 -3.25
CA TRP A 21 17.18 13.38 -2.12
C TRP A 21 16.19 14.10 -1.18
N LEU A 22 15.05 14.59 -1.66
CA LEU A 22 14.05 15.23 -0.79
C LEU A 22 13.46 14.23 0.21
N LEU A 23 13.16 13.01 -0.26
CA LEU A 23 12.61 11.94 0.58
C LEU A 23 13.60 11.50 1.66
N LYS A 24 14.91 11.53 1.38
CA LYS A 24 15.94 11.26 2.39
C LYS A 24 15.79 12.16 3.62
N TYR A 25 15.54 13.46 3.40
CA TYR A 25 15.31 14.40 4.49
C TYR A 25 13.89 14.25 5.09
N TYR A 26 12.88 13.99 4.25
CA TYR A 26 11.51 13.78 4.74
C TYR A 26 11.40 12.56 5.66
N ASN A 27 12.19 11.51 5.45
CA ASN A 27 12.20 10.33 6.33
C ASN A 27 12.60 10.65 7.78
N GLY A 28 13.25 11.80 8.03
CA GLY A 28 13.65 12.24 9.37
C GLY A 28 12.65 13.15 10.08
N VAL A 29 11.52 13.50 9.47
CA VAL A 29 10.57 14.44 10.08
C VAL A 29 9.94 13.86 11.35
N PRO A 30 9.59 14.70 12.35
CA PRO A 30 9.01 14.22 13.61
C PRO A 30 7.67 13.50 13.45
N HIS A 31 6.85 13.90 12.48
CA HIS A 31 5.51 13.36 12.25
C HIS A 31 5.37 12.85 10.81
N PRO A 32 6.00 11.73 10.45
CA PRO A 32 5.98 11.22 9.08
C PRO A 32 4.57 10.74 8.70
N TYR A 33 4.14 11.14 7.50
CA TYR A 33 2.90 10.68 6.90
C TYR A 33 2.96 10.91 5.39
N GLY A 34 2.74 9.88 4.58
CA GLY A 34 2.92 9.98 3.13
C GLY A 34 2.61 8.69 2.40
N GLN A 35 2.00 8.81 1.22
CA GLN A 35 1.72 7.65 0.36
C GLN A 35 1.88 8.03 -1.11
N VAL A 36 2.71 7.28 -1.83
CA VAL A 36 2.94 7.47 -3.27
C VAL A 36 1.69 7.22 -4.11
N ALA A 37 0.72 6.43 -3.61
CA ALA A 37 -0.54 6.21 -4.31
C ALA A 37 -1.30 7.53 -4.57
N GLY A 38 -1.18 8.51 -3.66
CA GLY A 38 -1.70 9.85 -3.89
C GLY A 38 -1.03 10.51 -5.09
N GLU A 39 0.29 10.41 -5.19
CA GLU A 39 1.08 10.95 -6.30
C GLU A 39 0.66 10.35 -7.64
N GLU A 40 0.54 9.03 -7.71
CA GLU A 40 0.11 8.30 -8.91
C GLU A 40 -1.33 8.68 -9.35
N LEU A 41 -2.26 8.83 -8.40
CA LEU A 41 -3.63 9.24 -8.69
C LEU A 41 -3.71 10.68 -9.22
N PHE A 42 -2.88 11.59 -8.71
CA PHE A 42 -2.82 12.96 -9.21
C PHE A 42 -2.10 13.04 -10.57
N GLN A 43 -1.02 12.31 -10.77
CA GLN A 43 -0.26 12.30 -12.03
C GLN A 43 -1.02 11.60 -13.16
N SER A 44 -1.81 10.57 -12.86
CA SER A 44 -2.66 9.89 -13.84
C SER A 44 -3.84 10.73 -14.35
N GLY A 45 -4.10 11.90 -13.73
CA GLY A 45 -5.22 12.78 -14.09
C GLY A 45 -6.59 12.23 -13.68
N PHE A 46 -6.62 11.19 -12.85
CA PHE A 46 -7.87 10.59 -12.37
C PHE A 46 -8.62 11.53 -11.41
N LEU A 47 -7.89 12.32 -10.63
CA LEU A 47 -8.46 13.37 -9.80
C LEU A 47 -8.57 14.68 -10.62
N PRO A 48 -9.77 15.27 -10.79
CA PRO A 48 -9.94 16.55 -11.47
C PRO A 48 -9.43 17.75 -10.66
N SER A 49 -8.77 17.50 -9.53
CA SER A 49 -8.14 18.51 -8.69
C SER A 49 -6.64 18.53 -8.92
N GLY A 50 -6.03 19.67 -8.62
CA GLY A 50 -4.60 19.69 -8.43
C GLY A 50 -4.17 20.99 -7.80
N THR A 51 -3.02 20.91 -7.15
CA THR A 51 -2.49 21.96 -6.30
C THR A 51 -1.81 23.06 -7.13
N ASP A 52 -1.58 24.19 -6.47
CA ASP A 52 -0.74 25.28 -6.97
C ASP A 52 0.69 24.81 -7.28
N PHE A 53 1.16 23.77 -6.59
CA PHE A 53 2.45 23.13 -6.83
C PHE A 53 2.66 22.72 -8.29
N ARG A 54 1.60 22.36 -9.03
CA ARG A 54 1.69 22.04 -10.47
C ARG A 54 2.30 23.18 -11.28
N ILE A 55 1.97 24.44 -10.99
CA ILE A 55 2.51 25.58 -11.73
C ILE A 55 4.01 25.73 -11.47
N PHE A 56 4.42 25.60 -10.21
CA PHE A 56 5.82 25.67 -9.80
C PHE A 56 6.65 24.52 -10.38
N ARG A 57 6.06 23.33 -10.48
CA ARG A 57 6.68 22.15 -11.07
C ARG A 57 6.80 22.28 -12.59
N ASP A 58 5.68 22.52 -13.27
CA ASP A 58 5.57 22.40 -14.74
C ASP A 58 6.22 23.60 -15.45
N PHE A 59 6.09 24.81 -14.89
CA PHE A 59 6.62 26.04 -15.48
C PHE A 59 7.85 26.58 -14.75
N GLY A 60 7.86 26.49 -13.42
CA GLY A 60 8.98 26.96 -12.60
C GLY A 60 10.16 25.98 -12.52
N LYS A 61 9.97 24.71 -12.91
CA LYS A 61 10.93 23.61 -12.75
C LYS A 61 11.46 23.51 -11.32
N LEU A 62 10.63 23.88 -10.34
CA LEU A 62 11.00 23.86 -8.93
C LEU A 62 10.81 22.45 -8.36
N VAL A 63 11.78 22.07 -7.53
CA VAL A 63 11.76 20.84 -6.74
C VAL A 63 11.15 21.17 -5.38
N GLY A 64 10.24 20.33 -4.88
CA GLY A 64 9.56 20.58 -3.61
C GLY A 64 8.79 19.38 -3.08
N LEU A 65 8.21 19.54 -1.90
CA LEU A 65 7.33 18.57 -1.26
C LEU A 65 5.92 19.15 -1.25
N ASP A 66 4.96 18.43 -1.84
CA ASP A 66 3.56 18.82 -1.79
C ASP A 66 2.78 17.96 -0.80
N MET A 67 2.13 18.64 0.14
CA MET A 67 1.50 18.03 1.30
C MET A 67 0.12 18.65 1.51
N ALA A 68 -0.87 17.82 1.84
CA ALA A 68 -2.25 18.27 2.02
C ALA A 68 -2.93 17.64 3.25
N PHE A 69 -3.89 18.34 3.84
CA PHE A 69 -4.84 17.70 4.75
C PHE A 69 -5.95 17.02 3.96
N ILE A 70 -6.22 15.75 4.26
CA ILE A 70 -7.26 14.96 3.57
C ILE A 70 -8.35 14.43 4.51
N LYS A 71 -8.17 14.54 5.83
CA LYS A 71 -9.13 14.02 6.81
C LYS A 71 -10.43 14.81 6.74
N ASP A 72 -11.57 14.12 6.77
CA ASP A 72 -12.90 14.74 6.70
C ASP A 72 -13.10 15.66 5.49
N GLY A 73 -12.55 15.28 4.32
CA GLY A 73 -12.61 16.07 3.10
C GLY A 73 -14.03 16.43 2.61
N TYR A 74 -15.06 15.72 3.05
CA TYR A 74 -16.46 16.10 2.76
C TYR A 74 -16.89 17.45 3.37
N ARG A 75 -16.12 18.01 4.32
CA ARG A 75 -16.37 19.35 4.85
C ARG A 75 -15.76 20.46 3.99
N TYR A 76 -14.79 20.12 3.14
CA TYR A 76 -14.12 21.05 2.24
C TYR A 76 -15.13 21.73 1.30
N HIS A 77 -15.00 23.05 1.10
CA HIS A 77 -15.95 23.87 0.34
C HIS A 77 -17.41 23.78 0.80
N THR A 78 -17.66 23.45 2.07
CA THR A 78 -19.00 23.48 2.65
C THR A 78 -19.08 24.48 3.80
N LYS A 79 -20.29 24.78 4.26
CA LYS A 79 -20.52 25.57 5.48
C LYS A 79 -19.88 24.97 6.76
N ASN A 80 -19.49 23.69 6.71
CA ASN A 80 -18.86 22.98 7.81
C ASN A 80 -17.33 23.12 7.81
N ASP A 81 -16.75 23.89 6.89
CA ASP A 81 -15.33 24.24 6.91
C ASP A 81 -15.07 25.29 8.01
N GLN A 82 -14.91 24.81 9.24
CA GLN A 82 -14.82 25.64 10.44
C GLN A 82 -13.68 25.17 11.35
N PHE A 83 -13.04 26.12 12.02
CA PHE A 83 -11.95 25.87 12.99
C PHE A 83 -12.32 24.85 14.07
N ALA A 84 -13.60 24.78 14.46
CA ALA A 84 -14.08 23.84 15.47
C ALA A 84 -13.88 22.36 15.10
N TYR A 85 -13.72 22.05 13.81
CA TYR A 85 -13.54 20.68 13.32
C TYR A 85 -12.07 20.31 13.08
N ILE A 86 -11.14 21.22 13.39
CA ILE A 86 -9.71 20.96 13.21
C ILE A 86 -9.17 20.18 14.41
N PRO A 87 -8.64 18.95 14.21
CA PRO A 87 -8.06 18.18 15.30
C PRO A 87 -6.91 18.95 15.97
N LEU A 88 -6.86 18.87 17.30
CA LEU A 88 -5.78 19.46 18.07
C LEU A 88 -4.43 18.86 17.63
N GLY A 89 -3.40 19.70 17.54
CA GLY A 89 -2.06 19.29 17.12
C GLY A 89 -1.83 19.25 15.61
N SER A 90 -2.87 19.39 14.77
CA SER A 90 -2.71 19.39 13.30
C SER A 90 -1.68 20.43 12.83
N TYR A 91 -1.82 21.68 13.29
CA TYR A 91 -0.87 22.75 12.96
C TYR A 91 0.50 22.56 13.60
N GLN A 92 0.56 22.00 14.80
CA GLN A 92 1.83 21.75 15.48
C GLN A 92 2.64 20.71 14.70
N HIS A 93 2.01 19.60 14.28
CA HIS A 93 2.69 18.58 13.49
C HIS A 93 3.23 19.14 12.17
N VAL A 94 2.45 19.98 11.48
CA VAL A 94 2.89 20.67 10.26
C VAL A 94 4.07 21.60 10.56
N GLY A 95 3.98 22.39 11.62
CA GLY A 95 5.05 23.31 12.03
C GLY A 95 6.33 22.58 12.40
N ASP A 96 6.25 21.50 13.16
CA ASP A 96 7.38 20.65 13.55
C ASP A 96 8.08 20.05 12.33
N ASN A 97 7.31 19.46 11.41
CA ASN A 97 7.83 18.91 10.17
C ASN A 97 8.47 19.99 9.30
N ALA A 98 7.79 21.13 9.11
CA ALA A 98 8.30 22.25 8.32
C ALA A 98 9.61 22.80 8.91
N LEU A 99 9.67 22.99 10.23
CA LEU A 99 10.85 23.47 10.93
C LEU A 99 12.03 22.50 10.76
N PHE A 100 11.77 21.19 10.89
CA PHE A 100 12.78 20.16 10.67
C PHE A 100 13.31 20.19 9.22
N LEU A 101 12.41 20.26 8.24
CA LEU A 101 12.76 20.27 6.82
C LEU A 101 13.56 21.53 6.46
N ILE A 102 13.14 22.71 6.90
CA ILE A 102 13.87 23.97 6.66
C ILE A 102 15.29 23.89 7.21
N LYS A 103 15.45 23.40 8.45
CA LYS A 103 16.78 23.20 9.05
C LYS A 103 17.62 22.18 8.28
N SER A 104 16.99 21.10 7.82
CA SER A 104 17.68 20.04 7.07
C SER A 104 18.13 20.54 5.70
N PHE A 105 17.24 21.20 4.95
CA PHE A 105 17.52 21.75 3.63
C PHE A 105 18.52 22.90 3.67
N SER A 106 18.49 23.75 4.70
CA SER A 106 19.49 24.80 4.89
C SER A 106 20.92 24.28 4.99
N ASN A 107 21.10 23.00 5.34
CA ASN A 107 22.41 22.35 5.45
C ASN A 107 22.64 21.33 4.32
N ALA A 108 21.71 21.20 3.37
CA ALA A 108 21.76 20.22 2.30
C ALA A 108 22.60 20.74 1.12
N PRO A 109 23.70 20.06 0.74
CA PRO A 109 24.46 20.44 -0.45
C PRO A 109 23.63 20.34 -1.74
N GLU A 110 22.64 19.42 -1.77
CA GLU A 110 21.76 19.20 -2.91
C GLU A 110 20.87 20.42 -3.24
N LEU A 111 20.74 21.38 -2.30
CA LEU A 111 20.02 22.63 -2.53
C LEU A 111 20.79 23.59 -3.46
N TYR A 112 22.13 23.55 -3.42
CA TYR A 112 23.00 24.38 -4.24
C TYR A 112 23.41 23.68 -5.54
N GLU A 113 23.56 22.36 -5.48
CA GLU A 113 23.86 21.49 -6.62
C GLU A 113 22.75 20.46 -6.77
N PRO A 114 21.65 20.78 -7.47
CA PRO A 114 20.52 19.87 -7.60
C PRO A 114 20.91 18.63 -8.40
N VAL A 115 21.14 17.52 -7.69
CA VAL A 115 21.34 16.20 -8.28
C VAL A 115 19.95 15.61 -8.58
N SER A 116 19.48 15.78 -9.81
CA SER A 116 18.38 14.96 -10.31
C SER A 116 18.97 13.67 -10.88
N THR A 117 18.72 12.55 -10.21
CA THR A 117 19.14 11.22 -10.69
C THR A 117 18.27 10.73 -11.84
N GLY A 118 17.16 11.41 -12.12
CA GLY A 118 16.18 10.95 -13.09
C GLY A 118 15.28 9.81 -12.59
N GLU A 119 15.51 9.34 -11.35
CA GLU A 119 14.86 8.15 -10.80
C GLU A 119 13.55 8.51 -10.10
N GLU A 120 12.52 7.75 -10.42
CA GLU A 120 11.27 7.75 -9.67
C GLU A 120 11.42 6.92 -8.40
N THR A 121 10.77 7.36 -7.34
CA THR A 121 10.83 6.74 -6.01
C THR A 121 9.45 6.36 -5.54
N VAL A 122 9.36 5.16 -4.99
CA VAL A 122 8.17 4.67 -4.29
C VAL A 122 8.36 4.96 -2.81
N TYR A 123 7.37 5.60 -2.17
CA TYR A 123 7.39 5.90 -0.75
C TYR A 123 6.04 5.70 -0.09
N PHE A 124 6.07 5.28 1.17
CA PHE A 124 4.87 5.16 2.00
C PHE A 124 5.24 5.15 3.48
N ASP A 125 4.30 5.54 4.34
CA ASP A 125 4.44 5.39 5.79
C ASP A 125 3.95 4.03 6.29
N ILE A 126 4.55 3.56 7.39
CA ILE A 126 4.02 2.48 8.20
C ILE A 126 3.28 3.07 9.39
N LEU A 127 1.93 3.06 9.33
CA LEU A 127 1.03 3.53 10.40
C LEU A 127 1.32 4.97 10.87
N GLY A 128 1.96 5.79 10.04
CA GLY A 128 2.42 7.13 10.36
C GLY A 128 3.52 7.19 11.43
N LEU A 129 4.32 6.13 11.57
CA LEU A 129 5.44 6.03 12.51
C LEU A 129 6.79 6.27 11.85
N TYR A 130 7.02 5.66 10.68
CA TYR A 130 8.23 5.83 9.90
C TYR A 130 7.93 5.71 8.41
N MET A 131 8.73 6.42 7.59
CA MET A 131 8.65 6.35 6.14
C MET A 131 9.56 5.24 5.60
N ILE A 132 9.10 4.57 4.56
CA ILE A 132 9.90 3.70 3.70
C ILE A 132 9.96 4.36 2.33
N SER A 133 11.15 4.41 1.73
CA SER A 133 11.37 4.92 0.38
C SER A 133 12.41 4.08 -0.37
N TYR A 134 12.12 3.68 -1.60
CA TYR A 134 13.03 2.94 -2.48
C TYR A 134 12.85 3.33 -3.95
N SER A 135 13.80 2.96 -4.81
CA SER A 135 13.73 3.27 -6.24
C SER A 135 12.64 2.47 -6.96
N ASN A 136 12.06 3.05 -8.02
CA ASN A 136 11.02 2.40 -8.83
C ASN A 136 11.46 1.03 -9.37
N PHE A 137 12.74 0.87 -9.69
CA PHE A 137 13.32 -0.41 -10.11
C PHE A 137 13.12 -1.53 -9.07
N ILE A 138 13.44 -1.25 -7.80
CA ILE A 138 13.21 -2.19 -6.69
C ILE A 138 11.71 -2.46 -6.55
N GLY A 139 10.88 -1.42 -6.68
CA GLY A 139 9.43 -1.54 -6.64
C GLY A 139 8.89 -2.50 -7.70
N THR A 140 9.41 -2.43 -8.92
CA THR A 140 8.99 -3.31 -10.02
C THR A 140 9.34 -4.76 -9.70
N ILE A 141 10.55 -5.04 -9.20
CA ILE A 141 10.96 -6.39 -8.80
C ILE A 141 10.05 -6.94 -7.71
N VAL A 142 9.82 -6.18 -6.64
CA VAL A 142 8.97 -6.60 -5.51
C VAL A 142 7.54 -6.89 -6.00
N ASN A 143 6.99 -6.02 -6.84
CA ASN A 143 5.64 -6.20 -7.40
C ASN A 143 5.57 -7.45 -8.30
N SER A 144 6.53 -7.64 -9.21
CA SER A 144 6.61 -8.83 -10.06
C SER A 144 6.72 -10.12 -9.25
N CYS A 145 7.59 -10.17 -8.23
CA CYS A 145 7.71 -11.32 -7.33
C CYS A 145 6.40 -11.60 -6.58
N THR A 146 5.72 -10.56 -6.11
CA THR A 146 4.44 -10.68 -5.39
C THR A 146 3.35 -11.27 -6.29
N ILE A 147 3.28 -10.82 -7.55
CA ILE A 147 2.34 -11.38 -8.54
C ILE A 147 2.64 -12.86 -8.79
N VAL A 148 3.89 -13.22 -9.06
CA VAL A 148 4.28 -14.60 -9.32
C VAL A 148 3.97 -15.50 -8.13
N LEU A 149 4.30 -15.07 -6.91
CA LEU A 149 4.00 -15.83 -5.70
C LEU A 149 2.50 -15.98 -5.47
N SER A 150 1.73 -14.92 -5.65
CA SER A 150 0.27 -14.95 -5.49
C SER A 150 -0.38 -15.92 -6.46
N VAL A 151 0.06 -15.93 -7.72
CA VAL A 151 -0.39 -16.87 -8.75
C VAL A 151 0.02 -18.30 -8.39
N ALA A 152 1.25 -18.52 -7.93
CA ALA A 152 1.72 -19.84 -7.51
C ALA A 152 0.92 -20.39 -6.32
N VAL A 153 0.66 -19.57 -5.30
CA VAL A 153 -0.17 -19.93 -4.14
C VAL A 153 -1.60 -20.23 -4.56
N PHE A 154 -2.17 -19.43 -5.48
CA PHE A 154 -3.51 -19.68 -6.02
C PHE A 154 -3.59 -21.05 -6.70
N PHE A 155 -2.65 -21.37 -7.60
CA PHE A 155 -2.62 -22.69 -8.26
C PHE A 155 -2.36 -23.83 -7.29
N TYR A 156 -1.45 -23.66 -6.33
CA TYR A 156 -1.19 -24.64 -5.28
C TYR A 156 -2.45 -24.90 -4.45
N SER A 157 -3.18 -23.86 -4.05
CA SER A 157 -4.44 -23.97 -3.32
C SER A 157 -5.48 -24.77 -4.10
N ILE A 158 -5.66 -24.48 -5.39
CA ILE A 158 -6.61 -25.23 -6.25
C ILE A 158 -6.19 -26.69 -6.41
N PHE A 159 -4.90 -26.95 -6.62
CA PHE A 159 -4.37 -28.32 -6.74
C PHE A 159 -4.53 -29.12 -5.45
N SER A 160 -4.20 -28.51 -4.30
CA SER A 160 -4.35 -29.12 -2.97
C SER A 160 -5.81 -29.51 -2.69
N LEU A 161 -6.75 -28.60 -2.95
CA LEU A 161 -8.19 -28.89 -2.79
C LEU A 161 -8.65 -30.05 -3.70
N LYS A 162 -8.13 -30.12 -4.93
CA LYS A 162 -8.45 -31.21 -5.87
C LYS A 162 -7.91 -32.55 -5.38
N LEU A 163 -6.69 -32.59 -4.83
CA LEU A 163 -6.11 -33.81 -4.26
C LEU A 163 -6.90 -34.31 -3.05
N GLU A 164 -7.32 -33.42 -2.16
CA GLU A 164 -8.17 -33.80 -1.02
C GLU A 164 -9.52 -34.37 -1.45
N HIS A 165 -10.15 -33.79 -2.48
CA HIS A 165 -11.41 -34.31 -3.01
C HIS A 165 -11.24 -35.71 -3.64
N ILE A 166 -10.18 -35.93 -4.42
CA ILE A 166 -9.86 -37.26 -5.00
C ILE A 166 -9.56 -38.27 -3.88
N SER A 167 -8.79 -37.88 -2.86
CA SER A 167 -8.46 -38.75 -1.73
C SER A 167 -9.70 -39.16 -0.94
N LYS A 168 -10.61 -38.23 -0.63
CA LYS A 168 -11.87 -38.53 0.08
C LYS A 168 -12.80 -39.42 -0.75
N TYR A 169 -12.89 -39.16 -2.06
CA TYR A 169 -13.67 -39.98 -2.98
C TYR A 169 -13.13 -41.41 -3.05
N SER A 170 -11.80 -41.57 -3.18
CA SER A 170 -11.14 -42.89 -3.21
C SER A 170 -11.37 -43.68 -1.92
N LEU A 171 -11.25 -43.03 -0.75
CA LEU A 171 -11.48 -43.66 0.55
C LEU A 171 -12.95 -44.10 0.71
N SER A 172 -13.90 -43.24 0.36
CA SER A 172 -15.34 -43.56 0.41
C SER A 172 -15.71 -44.74 -0.49
N ASN A 173 -15.11 -44.84 -1.67
CA ASN A 173 -15.39 -45.93 -2.61
C ASN A 173 -14.76 -47.25 -2.16
N SER A 174 -13.60 -47.20 -1.50
CA SER A 174 -12.97 -48.38 -0.91
C SER A 174 -13.74 -48.94 0.30
N SER A 175 -14.33 -48.07 1.14
CA SER A 175 -15.16 -48.50 2.27
C SER A 175 -16.50 -49.10 1.82
N SER A 176 -17.14 -48.57 0.78
CA SER A 176 -18.40 -49.16 0.28
C SER A 176 -18.20 -50.52 -0.38
N PHE A 177 -17.03 -50.76 -0.98
CA PHE A 177 -16.70 -52.06 -1.57
C PHE A 177 -16.40 -53.11 -0.48
N GLY A 178 -15.71 -52.73 0.59
CA GLY A 178 -15.43 -53.63 1.72
C GLY A 178 -16.68 -54.04 2.53
N GLU A 179 -17.70 -53.19 2.61
CA GLU A 179 -18.98 -53.50 3.27
C GLU A 179 -19.82 -54.50 2.46
N ALA A 180 -19.80 -54.40 1.12
CA ALA A 180 -20.55 -55.28 0.23
C ALA A 180 -20.03 -56.74 0.23
N ASP A 181 -18.74 -56.94 0.49
CA ASP A 181 -18.15 -58.27 0.57
C ASP A 181 -18.46 -58.98 1.90
N MET A 182 -18.65 -58.25 3.01
CA MET A 182 -18.99 -58.85 4.32
C MET A 182 -20.45 -59.31 4.45
N ASP A 183 -21.38 -58.75 3.68
CA ASP A 183 -22.80 -59.17 3.73
C ASP A 183 -23.09 -60.43 2.89
N SER A 184 -22.08 -60.94 2.15
CA SER A 184 -22.19 -62.16 1.34
C SER A 184 -21.88 -63.46 2.08
N SER A 185 -21.37 -63.40 3.32
CA SER A 185 -21.09 -64.58 4.15
C SER A 185 -22.20 -64.84 5.17
N SER A 186 -23.40 -65.17 4.70
CA SER A 186 -24.40 -65.86 5.53
C SER A 186 -24.12 -67.37 5.49
N PRO A 187 -24.03 -68.07 6.65
CA PRO A 187 -23.76 -69.50 6.65
C PRO A 187 -25.03 -70.26 6.23
N VAL A 188 -25.06 -70.69 4.97
CA VAL A 188 -26.05 -71.64 4.47
C VAL A 188 -25.75 -73.00 5.11
N GLY A 189 -26.67 -73.50 5.96
CA GLY A 189 -26.69 -74.90 6.38
C GLY A 189 -26.74 -75.83 5.17
N SER A 190 -26.25 -77.06 5.17
CA SER A 190 -26.60 -78.16 6.08
C SER A 190 -26.08 -79.48 5.45
N VAL A 191 -26.17 -80.60 6.19
CA VAL A 191 -26.47 -81.98 5.70
C VAL A 191 -25.31 -82.93 5.28
N PHE A 192 -25.18 -84.03 6.08
CA PHE A 192 -24.78 -85.45 5.79
C PHE A 192 -23.29 -85.76 5.41
N GLU A 193 -22.65 -86.91 5.68
CA GLU A 193 -23.04 -88.28 6.09
C GLU A 193 -21.79 -89.05 6.62
N HIS A 194 -21.90 -89.75 7.76
CA HIS A 194 -21.52 -91.17 8.04
C HIS A 194 -21.35 -91.44 9.55
#